data_AF-A0A7U9NJI6-F1
#
_entry.id   AF-A0A7U9NJI6-F1
#
_cell.length_a   1.000
_cell.length_b   1.000
_cell.length_c   1.000
_cell.angle_alpha   90.00
_cell.angle_beta   90.00
_cell.angle_gamma   90.00
#
_symmetry.space_group_name_H-M   'P 1'
#
loop_
_entity.id
_entity.type
_entity.pdbx_description
1 polymer ?
#
loop_
_entity_poly.entity_id
_entity_poly.type
_entity_poly.pdbx_seq_one_letter_code
_entity_poly.pdbx_strand_id
1 'polypeptide(L)'
;MLHQKRGSIRSVDLAGYMGYSKPSVSHAVKNLRTGGFLVIDENGCLCLTDKGRTVAEKIYERRQFFMEQLIAAGVDQETAEQDAHQIEHAISDLSFQKLKEKAQQTN
;
A
#
# COMPACT_ATOMS: atom_id res chain seq x y z
N MET A 1 5.22 -1.94 4.78
CA MET A 1 4.61 -0.62 5.12
C MET A 1 5.61 0.27 5.82
N LEU A 2 5.57 1.58 5.54
CA LEU A 2 6.50 2.59 6.07
C LEU A 2 6.48 2.67 7.62
N HIS A 3 5.28 2.54 8.22
CA HIS A 3 5.09 2.49 9.68
C HIS A 3 5.79 1.29 10.33
N GLN A 4 5.80 0.12 9.68
CA GLN A 4 6.49 -1.07 10.19
C GLN A 4 8.02 -0.95 10.13
N LYS A 5 8.58 -0.13 9.22
CA LYS A 5 10.03 0.04 9.07
C LYS A 5 10.63 1.15 9.95
N ARG A 6 9.84 2.16 10.38
CA ARG A 6 10.34 3.32 11.14
C ARG A 6 9.49 3.72 12.36
N GLY A 7 8.45 2.98 12.69
CA GLY A 7 7.53 3.35 13.77
C GLY A 7 6.64 4.54 13.39
N SER A 8 6.75 5.64 14.13
CA SER A 8 5.92 6.85 13.97
C SER A 8 6.39 7.75 12.80
N ILE A 9 5.47 8.14 11.90
CA ILE A 9 5.79 8.96 10.72
C ILE A 9 5.08 10.29 10.82
N ARG A 10 5.80 11.41 10.63
CA ARG A 10 5.18 12.74 10.48
C ARG A 10 4.96 13.03 9.00
N SER A 11 4.02 13.94 8.69
CA SER A 11 3.73 14.34 7.31
C SER A 11 4.96 14.85 6.55
N VAL A 12 5.91 15.47 7.26
CA VAL A 12 7.17 15.97 6.68
C VAL A 12 8.11 14.84 6.24
N ASP A 13 8.09 13.70 6.93
CA ASP A 13 8.92 12.54 6.61
C ASP A 13 8.37 11.80 5.38
N LEU A 14 7.04 11.83 5.19
CA LEU A 14 6.36 11.19 4.08
C LEU A 14 6.71 11.84 2.73
N ALA A 15 6.87 13.16 2.70
CA ALA A 15 7.28 13.89 1.49
C ALA A 15 8.68 13.48 1.02
N GLY A 16 9.65 13.42 1.94
CA GLY A 16 11.01 13.01 1.63
C GLY A 16 11.10 11.54 1.21
N TYR A 17 10.31 10.66 1.83
CA TYR A 17 10.31 9.24 1.48
C TYR A 17 9.65 8.95 0.13
N MET A 18 8.51 9.59 -0.16
CA MET A 18 7.74 9.30 -1.37
C MET A 18 8.22 10.09 -2.60
N GLY A 19 9.19 10.99 -2.45
CA GLY A 19 9.66 11.85 -3.54
C GLY A 19 8.65 12.90 -4.01
N TYR A 20 7.61 13.17 -3.21
CA TYR A 20 6.57 14.16 -3.53
C TYR A 20 6.81 15.49 -2.80
N SER A 21 6.23 16.57 -3.34
CA SER A 21 6.30 17.89 -2.72
C SER A 21 5.56 17.94 -1.36
N LYS A 22 6.05 18.78 -0.43
CA LYS A 22 5.39 18.99 0.87
C LYS A 22 3.90 19.40 0.73
N PRO A 23 3.53 20.32 -0.19
CA PRO A 23 2.11 20.63 -0.43
C PRO A 23 1.29 19.42 -0.89
N SER A 24 1.80 18.61 -1.82
CA SER A 24 1.11 17.41 -2.31
C SER A 24 0.84 16.40 -1.20
N VAL A 25 1.86 16.14 -0.37
CA VAL A 25 1.74 15.23 0.77
C VAL A 25 0.77 15.77 1.83
N SER A 26 0.81 17.07 2.12
CA SER A 26 -0.14 17.71 3.04
C SER A 26 -1.59 17.55 2.57
N HIS A 27 -1.86 17.75 1.27
CA HIS A 27 -3.17 17.53 0.68
C HIS A 27 -3.63 16.07 0.80
N ALA A 28 -2.75 15.12 0.48
CA ALA A 28 -3.06 13.69 0.61
C ALA A 28 -3.38 13.30 2.06
N VAL A 29 -2.56 13.75 3.02
CA VAL A 29 -2.79 13.51 4.45
C VAL A 29 -4.12 14.11 4.91
N LYS A 30 -4.45 15.32 4.47
CA LYS A 30 -5.75 15.95 4.79
C LYS A 30 -6.93 15.11 4.27
N ASN A 31 -6.85 14.61 3.05
CA ASN A 31 -7.90 13.77 2.46
C ASN A 31 -8.05 12.45 3.21
N LEU A 32 -6.93 11.79 3.54
CA LEU A 32 -6.92 10.54 4.30
C LEU A 32 -7.48 10.71 5.71
N ARG A 33 -7.20 11.84 6.39
CA ARG A 33 -7.81 12.18 7.68
C ARG A 33 -9.31 12.43 7.55
N THR A 34 -9.72 13.23 6.57
CA THR A 34 -11.14 13.54 6.34
C THR A 34 -11.94 12.28 5.99
N GLY A 35 -11.34 11.35 5.27
CA GLY A 35 -11.92 10.03 4.96
C GLY A 35 -11.90 9.02 6.12
N GLY A 36 -11.32 9.37 7.28
CA GLY A 36 -11.25 8.52 8.47
C GLY A 36 -10.22 7.39 8.38
N PHE A 37 -9.23 7.48 7.48
CA PHE A 37 -8.18 6.48 7.31
C PHE A 37 -6.94 6.76 8.17
N LEU A 38 -6.73 8.02 8.54
CA LEU A 38 -5.61 8.47 9.38
C LEU A 38 -6.08 9.28 10.57
N VAL A 39 -5.37 9.15 11.68
CA VAL A 39 -5.43 10.03 12.86
C VAL A 39 -4.03 10.57 13.18
N ILE A 40 -4.00 11.64 13.95
CA ILE A 40 -2.75 12.19 14.52
C ILE A 40 -2.77 11.87 16.00
N ASP A 41 -1.72 11.25 16.51
CA ASP A 41 -1.57 10.97 17.93
C ASP A 41 -1.12 12.22 18.73
N GLU A 42 -1.00 12.09 20.04
CA GLU A 42 -0.59 13.17 20.95
C GLU A 42 0.82 13.71 20.65
N ASN A 43 1.65 12.93 19.97
CA ASN A 43 3.02 13.28 19.59
C ASN A 43 3.12 13.88 18.17
N GLY A 44 1.97 14.11 17.51
CA GLY A 44 1.92 14.67 16.16
C GLY A 44 2.23 13.65 15.05
N CYS A 45 2.14 12.35 15.33
CA CYS A 45 2.47 11.29 14.40
C CYS A 45 1.23 10.75 13.69
N LEU A 46 1.40 10.38 12.40
CA LEU A 46 0.33 9.80 11.60
C LEU A 46 0.17 8.32 11.92
N CYS A 47 -1.04 7.95 12.31
CA CYS A 47 -1.42 6.58 12.63
C CYS A 47 -2.62 6.17 11.75
N LEU A 48 -2.59 4.93 11.25
CA LEU A 48 -3.74 4.34 10.57
C LEU A 48 -4.83 4.07 11.59
N THR A 49 -6.06 4.43 11.25
CA THR A 49 -7.25 3.89 11.94
C THR A 49 -7.45 2.44 11.55
N ASP A 50 -8.38 1.73 12.20
CA ASP A 50 -8.74 0.37 11.79
C ASP A 50 -9.21 0.33 10.34
N LYS A 51 -10.02 1.31 9.93
CA LYS A 51 -10.44 1.49 8.53
C LYS A 51 -9.24 1.68 7.60
N GLY A 52 -8.29 2.53 7.98
CA GLY A 52 -7.04 2.75 7.24
C GLY A 52 -6.21 1.47 7.13
N ARG A 53 -6.11 0.72 8.22
CA ARG A 53 -5.37 -0.54 8.29
C ARG A 53 -5.97 -1.59 7.37
N THR A 54 -7.28 -1.80 7.40
CA THR A 54 -7.96 -2.76 6.52
C THR A 54 -7.69 -2.45 5.04
N VAL A 55 -7.73 -1.18 4.64
CA VAL A 55 -7.44 -0.80 3.24
C VAL A 55 -5.96 -1.03 2.91
N ALA A 56 -5.06 -0.64 3.82
CA ALA A 56 -3.63 -0.81 3.62
C ALA A 56 -3.23 -2.31 3.52
N GLU A 57 -3.84 -3.17 4.33
CA GLU A 57 -3.66 -4.62 4.30
C GLU A 57 -4.13 -5.22 2.97
N LYS A 58 -5.30 -4.81 2.45
CA LYS A 58 -5.79 -5.24 1.14
C LYS A 58 -4.84 -4.87 0.00
N ILE A 59 -4.30 -3.66 0.02
CA ILE A 59 -3.33 -3.21 -1.00
C ILE A 59 -2.06 -4.05 -0.89
N TYR A 60 -1.54 -4.23 0.32
CA TYR A 60 -0.34 -5.02 0.57
C TYR A 60 -0.50 -6.48 0.13
N GLU A 61 -1.65 -7.10 0.42
CA GLU A 61 -1.99 -8.45 -0.01
C GLU A 61 -1.93 -8.59 -1.54
N ARG A 62 -2.52 -7.63 -2.28
CA ARG A 62 -2.46 -7.62 -3.74
C ARG A 62 -1.03 -7.55 -4.25
N ARG A 63 -0.20 -6.68 -3.65
CA ARG A 63 1.21 -6.57 -4.03
C ARG A 63 1.93 -7.90 -3.90
N GLN A 64 1.80 -8.54 -2.74
CA GLN A 64 2.52 -9.79 -2.46
C GLN A 64 2.07 -10.87 -3.42
N PHE A 65 0.75 -11.01 -3.63
CA PHE A 65 0.20 -11.95 -4.60
C PHE A 65 0.79 -11.72 -6.00
N PHE A 66 0.70 -10.51 -6.57
CA PHE A 66 1.19 -10.28 -7.93
C PHE A 66 2.69 -10.42 -8.05
N MET A 67 3.45 -9.98 -7.05
CA MET A 67 4.90 -10.14 -7.02
C MET A 67 5.28 -11.64 -7.05
N GLU A 68 4.66 -12.46 -6.19
CA GLU A 68 4.90 -13.91 -6.15
C GLU A 68 4.50 -14.59 -7.47
N GLN A 69 3.36 -14.23 -8.05
CA GLN A 69 2.90 -14.80 -9.32
C GLN A 69 3.82 -14.42 -10.49
N LEU A 70 4.32 -13.18 -10.53
CA LEU A 70 5.25 -12.73 -11.57
C LEU A 70 6.62 -13.41 -11.44
N ILE A 71 7.13 -13.55 -10.22
CA ILE A 71 8.37 -14.29 -9.95
C ILE A 71 8.20 -15.76 -10.37
N ALA A 72 7.08 -16.39 -10.01
CA ALA A 72 6.78 -17.76 -10.41
C ALA A 72 6.66 -17.93 -11.94
N ALA A 73 6.26 -16.87 -12.66
CA ALA A 73 6.24 -16.82 -14.11
C ALA A 73 7.64 -16.57 -14.74
N GLY A 74 8.68 -16.37 -13.94
CA GLY A 74 10.06 -16.16 -14.40
C GLY A 74 10.50 -14.71 -14.55
N VAL A 75 9.69 -13.76 -14.05
CA VAL A 75 10.07 -12.33 -14.00
C VAL A 75 11.10 -12.12 -12.88
N ASP A 76 12.11 -11.29 -13.11
CA ASP A 76 13.08 -10.94 -12.07
C ASP A 76 12.43 -10.14 -10.93
N GLN A 77 13.06 -10.17 -9.75
CA GLN A 77 12.49 -9.57 -8.55
C GLN A 77 12.24 -8.06 -8.66
N GLU A 78 13.13 -7.32 -9.32
CA GLU A 78 13.00 -5.86 -9.43
C GLU A 78 11.81 -5.48 -10.31
N THR A 79 11.70 -6.12 -11.48
CA THR A 79 10.57 -5.93 -12.39
C THR A 79 9.25 -6.37 -11.73
N ALA A 80 9.24 -7.54 -11.06
CA ALA A 80 8.04 -8.05 -10.39
C ALA A 80 7.55 -7.13 -9.27
N GLU A 81 8.46 -6.51 -8.49
CA GLU A 81 8.11 -5.55 -7.45
C GLU A 81 7.50 -4.27 -8.03
N GLN A 82 8.09 -3.72 -9.10
CA GLN A 82 7.58 -2.53 -9.78
C GLN A 82 6.22 -2.76 -10.42
N ASP A 83 6.04 -3.88 -11.12
CA ASP A 83 4.78 -4.21 -11.78
C ASP A 83 3.68 -4.49 -10.76
N ALA A 84 3.98 -5.26 -9.70
CA ALA A 84 3.01 -5.53 -8.63
C ALA A 84 2.56 -4.24 -7.93
N HIS A 85 3.44 -3.26 -7.75
CA HIS A 85 3.10 -1.94 -7.20
C HIS A 85 2.15 -1.15 -8.10
N GLN A 86 2.21 -1.31 -9.42
CA GLN A 86 1.26 -0.67 -10.33
C GLN A 86 -0.08 -1.41 -10.35
N ILE A 87 -0.03 -2.75 -10.42
CA ILE A 87 -1.22 -3.61 -10.52
C ILE A 87 -2.09 -3.49 -9.27
N GLU A 88 -1.52 -3.46 -8.07
CA GLU A 88 -2.27 -3.42 -6.80
C GLU A 88 -3.27 -2.24 -6.74
N HIS A 89 -2.92 -1.12 -7.39
CA HIS A 89 -3.69 0.12 -7.42
C HIS A 89 -4.70 0.18 -8.57
N ALA A 90 -4.47 -0.59 -9.65
CA ALA A 90 -5.31 -0.57 -10.85
C ALA A 90 -6.36 -1.70 -10.88
N ILE A 91 -6.08 -2.82 -10.21
CA ILE A 91 -6.93 -4.01 -10.30
C ILE A 91 -8.22 -3.89 -9.48
N SER A 92 -9.33 -4.37 -10.05
CA SER A 92 -10.61 -4.47 -9.35
C SER A 92 -10.60 -5.57 -8.29
N ASP A 93 -11.40 -5.40 -7.23
CA ASP A 93 -11.57 -6.41 -6.17
C ASP A 93 -12.01 -7.76 -6.74
N LEU A 94 -12.95 -7.76 -7.70
CA LEU A 94 -13.48 -8.97 -8.33
C LEU A 94 -12.38 -9.73 -9.10
N SER A 95 -11.60 -9.01 -9.92
CA SER A 95 -10.51 -9.61 -10.69
C SER A 95 -9.44 -10.21 -9.77
N PHE A 96 -9.06 -9.48 -8.71
CA PHE A 96 -8.09 -9.97 -7.74
C PHE A 96 -8.55 -11.27 -7.07
N GLN A 97 -9.78 -11.31 -6.56
CA GLN A 97 -10.31 -12.52 -5.90
C GLN A 97 -10.34 -13.71 -6.85
N LYS A 98 -10.79 -13.53 -8.10
CA LYS A 98 -10.84 -14.63 -9.08
C LYS A 98 -9.46 -15.16 -9.46
N LEU A 99 -8.47 -14.27 -9.64
CA LEU A 99 -7.09 -14.68 -9.92
C LEU A 99 -6.48 -15.42 -8.73
N LYS A 100 -6.70 -14.93 -7.51
CA LYS A 100 -6.22 -15.57 -6.29
C LYS A 100 -6.82 -16.97 -6.09
N GLU A 101 -8.15 -17.10 -6.22
CA GLU A 101 -8.84 -18.39 -6.18
C GLU A 101 -8.26 -19.38 -7.20
N LYS A 102 -8.00 -18.91 -8.43
CA LYS A 102 -7.48 -19.76 -9.50
C LYS A 102 -6.05 -20.22 -9.22
N ALA A 103 -5.18 -19.34 -8.72
CA ALA A 103 -3.80 -19.68 -8.37
C ALA A 103 -3.73 -20.75 -7.27
N GLN A 104 -4.61 -20.68 -6.27
CA GLN A 104 -4.67 -21.65 -5.17
C GLN A 104 -5.18 -23.04 -5.57
N GLN A 105 -5.92 -23.15 -6.68
CA GLN A 105 -6.41 -24.43 -7.21
C GLN A 105 -5.38 -25.17 -8.06
N THR A 106 -4.25 -24.53 -8.39
CA THR A 106 -3.23 -25.08 -9.29
C THR A 106 -2.02 -25.65 -8.53
N ASN A 107 -2.07 -25.65 -7.19
CA ASN A 107 -1.15 -26.35 -6.28
C ASN A 107 -1.81 -27.63 -5.74
#